data_AF-A0A7V0R5B2-F1
#
_entry.id   AF-A0A7V0R5B2-F1
#
_cell.length_a   1.000
_cell.length_b   1.000
_cell.length_c   1.000
_cell.angle_alpha   90.00
_cell.angle_beta   90.00
_cell.angle_gamma   90.00
#
_symmetry.space_group_name_H-M   'P 1'
#
loop_
_entity.id
_entity.type
_entity.pdbx_description
1 polymer ?
#
loop_
_entity_poly.entity_id
_entity_poly.type
_entity_poly.pdbx_seq_one_letter_code
_entity_poly.pdbx_strand_id
1 'polypeptide(L)' 'MNENRIKVLYIAGMSRSGSTILGNILGEIDGFFNAGELIDIWDRGLASDGKCGCGMKISKCEVWRTVLDKAFGNH' A
#
# COMPACT_ATOMS: atom_id res chain seq x y z
N MET A 1 -26.98 3.58 -4.31
CA MET A 1 -25.59 3.17 -4.02
C MET A 1 -25.07 4.07 -2.91
N ASN A 2 -24.51 3.54 -1.82
CA ASN A 2 -23.89 4.40 -0.80
C ASN A 2 -22.69 5.12 -1.44
N GLU A 3 -22.79 6.45 -1.56
CA GLU A 3 -21.74 7.30 -2.15
C GLU A 3 -20.44 7.34 -1.33
N ASN A 4 -20.44 6.71 -0.16
CA ASN A 4 -19.34 6.75 0.82
C ASN A 4 -18.53 5.45 0.92
N ARG A 5 -18.64 4.52 -0.03
CA ARG A 5 -17.80 3.29 -0.05
C ARG A 5 -16.49 3.53 -0.80
N ILE A 6 -15.38 3.16 -0.17
CA ILE A 6 -14.08 3.10 -0.83
C ILE A 6 -14.15 2.07 -1.97
N LYS A 7 -13.81 2.51 -3.18
CA LYS A 7 -13.69 1.63 -4.35
C LYS A 7 -12.31 0.97 -4.32
N VAL A 8 -12.27 -0.34 -4.43
CA VAL A 8 -11.03 -1.11 -4.42
C VAL A 8 -10.85 -1.79 -5.78
N LEU A 9 -9.69 -1.57 -6.39
CA LEU A 9 -9.23 -2.25 -7.60
C LEU A 9 -8.13 -3.26 -7.21
N TYR A 10 -8.41 -4.55 -7.36
CA TYR A 10 -7.44 -5.61 -7.06
C TYR A 10 -6.72 -6.06 -8.33
N ILE A 11 -5.39 -5.98 -8.32
CA ILE A 11 -4.54 -6.43 -9.43
C ILE A 11 -4.10 -7.87 -9.14
N ALA A 12 -4.59 -8.82 -9.93
CA ALA A 12 -4.22 -10.23 -9.84
C ALA A 12 -3.42 -10.65 -11.08
N GLY A 13 -2.39 -11.48 -10.89
CA GLY A 13 -1.55 -11.99 -11.97
C GLY A 13 -0.50 -12.96 -11.46
N MET A 14 0.18 -13.65 -12.37
CA MET A 14 1.34 -14.47 -12.04
C MET A 14 2.50 -13.59 -11.58
N SER A 15 3.40 -14.15 -10.77
CA SER A 15 4.64 -13.45 -10.40
C SER A 15 5.36 -12.95 -11.65
N ARG A 16 5.89 -11.71 -11.58
CA ARG A 16 6.65 -11.04 -12.64
C ARG A 16 5.86 -10.72 -13.93
N SER A 17 4.53 -10.64 -13.86
CA SER A 17 3.68 -10.25 -15.00
C SER A 17 3.48 -8.73 -15.20
N GLY A 18 4.31 -7.89 -14.57
CA GLY A 18 4.20 -6.43 -14.67
C GLY A 18 3.12 -5.78 -13.79
N SER A 19 2.57 -6.50 -12.80
CA SER A 19 1.59 -5.96 -11.84
C SER A 19 2.07 -4.70 -11.12
N THR A 20 3.36 -4.63 -10.78
CA THR A 20 3.98 -3.44 -10.17
C THR A 20 3.94 -2.22 -11.09
N ILE A 21 4.31 -2.38 -12.37
CA ILE A 21 4.29 -1.28 -13.36
C ILE A 21 2.85 -0.81 -13.58
N LEU A 22 1.91 -1.75 -13.72
CA LEU A 22 0.48 -1.43 -13.86
C LEU A 22 -0.04 -0.65 -12.64
N GLY A 23 0.28 -1.09 -11.42
CA GLY A 23 -0.10 -0.40 -10.20
C GLY A 23 0.48 1.01 -10.10
N ASN A 24 1.74 1.20 -10.52
CA ASN A 24 2.37 2.53 -10.53
C ASN A 24 1.69 3.46 -11.52
N ILE A 25 1.44 3.01 -12.76
CA ILE A 25 0.74 3.81 -13.78
C ILE A 25 -0.64 4.24 -13.30
N LEU A 26 -1.40 3.33 -12.68
CA LEU A 26 -2.71 3.65 -12.11
C LEU A 26 -2.61 4.61 -10.92
N GLY A 27 -1.51 4.54 -10.15
CA GLY A 27 -1.24 5.44 -9.02
C GLY A 27 -0.95 6.88 -9.41
N GLU A 28 -0.60 7.15 -10.66
CA GLU A 28 -0.41 8.52 -11.19
C GLU A 28 -1.73 9.22 -11.55
N ILE A 29 -2.86 8.50 -11.49
CA ILE A 29 -4.19 9.07 -11.78
C ILE A 29 -4.73 9.75 -10.51
N ASP A 30 -5.17 11.00 -10.63
CA ASP A 30 -5.81 11.73 -9.52
C ASP A 30 -6.94 10.92 -8.88
N GLY A 31 -6.87 10.77 -7.55
CA GLY A 31 -7.83 10.01 -6.75
C GLY A 31 -7.56 8.51 -6.65
N PHE A 32 -6.51 7.98 -7.31
CA PHE A 32 -6.03 6.63 -7.07
C PHE A 32 -4.94 6.61 -5.99
N PHE A 33 -4.91 5.52 -5.23
CA PHE A 33 -3.84 5.23 -4.28
C PHE A 33 -3.39 3.78 -4.49
N ASN A 34 -2.16 3.60 -4.97
CA ASN A 34 -1.55 2.27 -5.07
C ASN A 34 -0.97 1.85 -3.72
N ALA A 35 -1.68 0.98 -3.00
CA ALA A 35 -1.25 0.47 -1.69
C ALA A 35 -0.15 -0.61 -1.77
N GLY A 36 0.23 -1.06 -2.98
CA GLY A 36 1.18 -2.16 -3.16
C GLY A 36 0.66 -3.51 -2.69
N GLU A 37 1.57 -4.40 -2.30
CA GLU A 37 1.29 -5.77 -1.87
C GLU A 37 0.79 -5.80 -0.41
N LEU A 38 -0.45 -5.36 -0.18
CA LEU A 38 -1.07 -5.31 1.16
C LEU A 38 -1.09 -6.65 1.88
N ILE A 39 -1.09 -7.78 1.15
CA ILE A 39 -1.05 -9.11 1.75
C ILE A 39 0.21 -9.33 2.59
N ASP A 40 1.31 -8.68 2.21
CA ASP A 40 2.63 -8.85 2.83
C ASP A 40 2.93 -7.78 3.89
N ILE A 41 2.01 -6.83 4.12
CA ILE A 41 2.25 -5.71 5.03
C ILE A 41 2.48 -6.16 6.48
N TRP A 42 1.81 -7.21 6.93
CA TRP A 42 1.91 -7.66 8.32
C TRP A 42 3.27 -8.28 8.63
N ASP A 43 3.72 -9.19 7.77
CA ASP A 43 4.96 -9.95 7.98
C ASP A 43 6.19 -9.19 7.47
N ARG A 44 6.22 -8.88 6.17
CA ARG A 44 7.37 -8.20 5.55
C ARG A 44 7.41 -6.71 5.88
N GLY A 45 6.26 -6.09 6.12
CA GLY A 45 6.16 -4.67 6.43
C GLY A 45 6.38 -4.36 7.91
N LEU A 46 5.43 -4.76 8.76
CA LEU A 46 5.37 -4.37 10.18
C LEU A 46 6.26 -5.24 11.06
N ALA A 47 6.14 -6.57 10.99
CA ALA A 47 6.91 -7.48 11.85
C ALA A 47 8.42 -7.42 11.53
N SER A 48 8.78 -7.30 10.25
CA SER A 48 10.17 -7.25 9.79
C SER A 48 10.73 -5.83 9.60
N ASP A 49 9.93 -4.78 9.79
CA ASP A 49 10.28 -3.39 9.48
C ASP A 49 10.89 -3.24 8.07
N GLY A 50 10.27 -3.90 7.09
CA GLY A 50 10.76 -3.97 5.72
C GLY A 50 10.72 -2.63 5.00
N LYS A 51 11.25 -2.59 3.77
CA LYS A 51 11.27 -1.37 2.96
C LYS A 51 9.95 -1.17 2.22
N CYS A 52 9.44 0.05 2.28
CA CYS A 52 8.39 0.54 1.40
C CYS A 52 8.92 0.73 -0.02
N GLY A 53 8.03 0.89 -1.01
CA GLY A 53 8.38 1.28 -2.38
C GLY A 53 9.13 2.61 -2.48
N CYS A 54 9.03 3.49 -1.48
CA CYS A 54 9.86 4.70 -1.40
C CYS A 54 11.32 4.45 -0.98
N GLY A 55 11.69 3.21 -0.64
CA GLY A 55 13.04 2.81 -0.20
C GLY A 55 13.31 2.94 1.30
N MET A 56 12.48 3.70 2.02
CA MET A 56 12.54 3.80 3.48
C MET A 56 11.90 2.59 4.16
N LYS A 57 12.32 2.30 5.40
CA LYS A 57 11.64 1.31 6.23
C LYS A 57 10.19 1.72 6.51
N ILE A 58 9.28 0.76 6.70
CA ILE A 58 7.85 1.04 6.97
C ILE A 58 7.69 1.96 8.20
N SER A 59 8.43 1.73 9.29
CA SER A 59 8.43 2.60 10.48
C SER A 59 8.84 4.05 10.21
N LYS A 60 9.58 4.30 9.12
CA LYS A 60 10.07 5.62 8.72
C LYS A 60 9.39 6.18 7.48
N CYS A 61 8.47 5.43 6.86
CA CYS A 61 7.72 5.86 5.70
C CYS A 61 6.60 6.81 6.16
N GLU A 62 6.60 8.05 5.67
CA GLU A 62 5.61 9.06 6.08
C GLU A 62 4.17 8.60 5.82
N VAL A 63 3.91 7.98 4.67
CA VAL A 63 2.59 7.44 4.31
C VAL A 63 2.17 6.35 5.30
N TRP A 64 2.97 5.30 5.42
CA TRP A 64 2.59 4.14 6.25
C TRP A 64 2.55 4.47 7.73
N ARG A 65 3.51 5.25 8.25
CA ARG A 65 3.47 5.72 9.64
C ARG A 65 2.16 6.44 9.93
N THR A 66 1.80 7.42 9.10
CA THR A 66 0.57 8.18 9.28
C THR A 66 -0.69 7.31 9.20
N VAL A 67 -0.71 6.32 8.30
CA VAL A 67 -1.83 5.37 8.17
C VAL A 67 -1.95 4.50 9.42
N LEU A 68 -0.84 3.96 9.92
CA LEU A 68 -0.81 3.08 11.09
C LEU A 68 -1.19 3.85 12.36
N ASP A 69 -0.63 5.04 12.57
CA ASP A 69 -0.96 5.91 13.70
C ASP A 69 -2.47 6.21 13.74
N LYS A 70 -3.08 6.49 12.58
CA LYS A 70 -4.53 6.76 12.48
C LYS A 70 -5.40 5.52 12.66
N ALA A 71 -4.95 4.37 12.15
CA ALA A 71 -5.75 3.15 12.15
C ALA A 71 -5.69 2.40 13.49
N PHE A 72 -4.55 2.46 14.18
CA PHE A 72 -4.26 1.64 15.36
C PHE A 72 -3.77 2.43 16.60
N GLY A 73 -3.46 3.71 16.46
CA GLY A 73 -2.90 4.54 17.55
C GLY A 73 -1.38 4.38 17.71
N ASN A 74 -0.77 5.23 18.53
CA ASN A 74 0.65 5.15 18.87
C ASN A 74 0.87 4.08 19.96
N HIS A 75 1.79 3.14 19.72
CA HIS A 75 2.39 2.28 20.74
C HIS A 75 3.89 2.51 20.79
#